data_AF-A0A662A393-F1
#
_entry.id   AF-A0A662A393-F1
#
_cell.length_a   1.000
_cell.length_b   1.000
_cell.length_c   1.000
_cell.angle_alpha   90.00
_cell.angle_beta   90.00
_cell.angle_gamma   90.00
#
_symmetry.space_group_name_H-M   'P 1'
#
loop_
_entity.id
_entity.type
_entity.pdbx_description
1 polymer ?
#
loop_
_entity_poly.entity_id
_entity_poly.type
_entity_poly.pdbx_seq_one_letter_code
_entity_poly.pdbx_strand_id
1 'polypeptide(L)'
;MQKGTINIQTENIFPIIKKFLYSDHDIFLREIISNAVDATQKLKTLASMGKFKGELGDLTIHVKVDKKNKTIKVIDRGIGMTGEEVEKYINEIAFSSAEEFVKKYKGKSED
;
A
#
# COMPACT_ATOMS: atom_id res chain seq x y z
N MET A 1 -14.63 -5.89 11.75
CA MET A 1 -13.66 -5.85 10.64
C MET A 1 -14.46 -5.78 9.35
N GLN A 2 -14.27 -4.76 8.52
CA GLN A 2 -14.81 -4.77 7.17
C GLN A 2 -14.15 -5.92 6.38
N LYS A 3 -14.94 -6.70 5.66
CA LYS A 3 -14.47 -7.68 4.69
C LYS A 3 -14.70 -7.07 3.31
N GLY A 4 -13.62 -6.70 2.62
CA GLY A 4 -13.65 -6.23 1.23
C GLY A 4 -13.30 -7.36 0.27
N THR A 5 -13.86 -7.32 -0.93
CA THR A 5 -13.52 -8.24 -2.02
C THR A 5 -12.57 -7.51 -2.97
N ILE A 6 -11.40 -8.08 -3.23
CA ILE A 6 -10.49 -7.53 -4.25
C ILE A 6 -11.11 -7.85 -5.62
N ASN A 7 -11.62 -6.83 -6.31
CA ASN A 7 -12.19 -6.98 -7.64
C ASN A 7 -11.07 -7.00 -8.69
N ILE A 8 -10.74 -8.19 -9.20
CA ILE A 8 -9.69 -8.35 -10.22
C ILE A 8 -10.35 -8.75 -11.55
N GLN A 9 -10.16 -7.93 -12.59
CA GLN A 9 -10.41 -8.38 -13.96
C GLN A 9 -9.29 -9.34 -14.36
N THR A 10 -9.65 -10.61 -14.59
CA THR A 10 -8.73 -11.75 -14.75
C THR A 10 -7.76 -11.64 -15.92
N GLU A 11 -8.01 -10.73 -16.86
CA GLU A 11 -7.31 -10.62 -18.14
C GLU A 11 -5.87 -10.10 -18.00
N ASN A 12 -5.56 -9.34 -16.93
CA ASN A 12 -4.25 -8.69 -16.75
C ASN A 12 -3.48 -9.10 -15.48
N ILE A 13 -3.91 -10.18 -14.81
CA ILE A 13 -3.39 -10.55 -13.48
C ILE A 13 -2.00 -11.21 -13.52
N PHE A 14 -1.70 -11.98 -14.57
CA PHE A 14 -0.49 -12.81 -14.65
C PHE A 14 0.84 -12.03 -14.75
N PRO A 15 0.95 -10.92 -15.51
CA PRO A 15 2.17 -10.12 -15.54
C PRO A 15 2.49 -9.48 -14.17
N ILE A 16 1.46 -9.06 -13.44
CA ILE A 16 1.58 -8.44 -12.11
C ILE A 16 2.02 -9.49 -11.08
N ILE A 17 1.35 -10.65 -11.05
CA ILE A 17 1.71 -11.77 -10.19
C ILE A 17 3.13 -12.27 -10.49
N LYS A 18 3.53 -12.38 -11.78
CA LYS A 18 4.92 -12.73 -12.12
C LYS A 18 5.91 -11.70 -11.58
N LYS A 19 5.65 -10.40 -11.75
CA LYS A 19 6.54 -9.36 -11.21
C LYS A 19 6.62 -9.44 -9.68
N PHE A 20 5.52 -9.73 -8.98
CA PHE A 20 5.48 -9.88 -7.51
C PHE A 20 6.10 -11.19 -6.99
N LEU A 21 5.93 -12.32 -7.69
CA LEU A 21 6.45 -13.63 -7.28
C LEU A 21 7.95 -13.80 -7.54
N TYR A 22 8.49 -13.07 -8.54
CA TYR A 22 9.88 -13.19 -8.96
C TYR A 22 10.73 -11.95 -8.64
N SER A 23 10.17 -10.91 -8.00
CA SER A 23 10.97 -9.78 -7.48
C SER A 23 11.35 -10.03 -6.03
N ASP A 24 12.60 -9.76 -5.72
CA ASP A 24 13.31 -10.15 -4.50
C ASP A 24 12.47 -9.93 -3.23
N HIS A 25 12.34 -10.97 -2.40
CA HIS A 25 11.56 -10.94 -1.15
C HIS A 25 11.93 -9.77 -0.23
N ASP A 26 13.16 -9.28 -0.34
CA ASP A 26 13.68 -8.12 0.39
C ASP A 26 13.03 -6.81 -0.06
N ILE A 27 12.68 -6.69 -1.33
CA ILE A 27 11.99 -5.51 -1.90
C ILE A 27 10.61 -5.38 -1.28
N PHE A 28 9.85 -6.47 -1.15
CA PHE A 28 8.53 -6.42 -0.52
C PHE A 28 8.60 -5.86 0.90
N LEU A 29 9.49 -6.40 1.74
CA LEU A 29 9.61 -5.94 3.12
C LEU A 29 10.09 -4.48 3.18
N ARG A 30 11.02 -4.09 2.29
CA ARG A 30 11.46 -2.70 2.16
C ARG A 30 10.29 -1.77 1.85
N GLU A 31 9.46 -2.08 0.85
CA GLU A 31 8.32 -1.22 0.47
C GLU A 31 7.29 -1.11 1.60
N ILE A 32 6.98 -2.19 2.31
CA ILE A 32 6.06 -2.14 3.45
C ILE A 32 6.62 -1.27 4.59
N ILE A 33 7.91 -1.39 4.90
CA ILE A 33 8.56 -0.54 5.91
C ILE A 33 8.56 0.92 5.46
N SER A 34 8.87 1.21 4.19
CA SER A 34 8.81 2.57 3.63
C SER A 34 7.42 3.18 3.78
N ASN A 35 6.35 2.42 3.48
CA ASN A 35 4.97 2.89 3.67
C ASN A 35 4.65 3.22 5.14
N ALA A 36 5.13 2.41 6.08
CA ALA A 36 4.99 2.66 7.51
C ALA A 36 5.75 3.93 7.95
N VAL A 37 6.97 4.14 7.45
CA VAL A 37 7.73 5.38 7.70
C VAL A 37 6.96 6.58 7.17
N ASP A 38 6.49 6.54 5.92
CA ASP A 38 5.73 7.63 5.31
C ASP A 38 4.46 7.95 6.10
N ALA A 39 3.74 6.94 6.60
CA ALA A 39 2.55 7.13 7.41
C ALA A 39 2.85 7.88 8.72
N THR A 40 3.95 7.53 9.41
CA THR A 40 4.38 8.23 10.63
C THR A 40 4.91 9.64 10.34
N GLN A 41 5.61 9.83 9.23
CA GLN A 41 6.10 11.14 8.78
C GLN A 41 4.94 12.09 8.49
N LYS A 42 3.92 11.62 7.76
CA LYS A 42 2.69 12.38 7.47
C LYS A 42 1.97 12.78 8.76
N LEU A 43 1.86 11.87 9.73
CA LEU A 43 1.26 12.17 11.03
C LEU A 43 2.02 13.26 11.77
N LYS A 44 3.36 13.18 11.82
CA LYS A 44 4.21 14.23 12.41
C LYS A 44 4.00 15.59 11.75
N THR A 45 3.95 15.63 10.41
CA THR A 45 3.69 16.87 9.67
C THR A 45 2.34 17.46 10.04
N LEU A 46 1.27 16.67 10.08
CA LEU A 46 -0.06 17.15 10.47
C LEU A 46 -0.09 17.66 11.92
N ALA A 47 0.61 16.99 12.83
CA ALA A 47 0.75 17.46 14.21
C ALA A 47 1.48 18.81 14.28
N SER A 48 2.58 18.99 13.55
CA SER A 48 3.31 20.27 13.50
C SER A 48 2.47 21.42 12.92
N MET A 49 1.50 21.10 12.06
CA MET A 49 0.56 22.07 11.49
C MET A 49 -0.65 22.35 12.41
N GLY A 50 -0.72 21.74 13.60
CA GLY A 50 -1.86 21.84 14.51
C GLY A 50 -3.13 21.13 14.00
N LYS A 51 -3.02 20.30 12.95
CA LYS A 51 -4.15 19.57 12.35
C LYS A 51 -4.41 18.23 13.02
N PHE A 52 -3.44 17.69 13.74
CA PHE A 52 -3.61 16.52 14.61
C PHE A 52 -3.63 16.99 16.07
N LYS A 53 -4.74 16.74 16.77
CA LYS A 53 -4.95 17.16 18.17
C LYS A 53 -4.65 16.07 19.20
N GLY A 54 -4.32 14.85 18.75
CA GLY A 54 -3.94 13.75 19.62
C GLY A 54 -2.46 13.80 20.00
N GLU A 55 -2.07 12.94 20.93
CA GLU A 55 -0.65 12.70 21.21
C GLU A 55 -0.06 11.76 20.14
N LEU A 56 1.13 12.11 19.65
CA LEU A 56 1.86 11.28 18.70
C LEU A 56 2.15 9.88 19.29
N GLY A 57 2.52 9.82 20.58
CA GLY A 57 2.87 8.58 21.26
C GLY A 57 4.13 7.92 20.66
N ASP A 58 4.22 6.60 20.77
CA ASP A 58 5.31 5.82 20.18
C ASP A 58 5.09 5.62 18.67
N LEU A 59 5.97 6.23 17.87
CA LEU A 59 5.95 6.13 16.40
C LEU A 59 6.95 5.08 15.87
N THR A 60 7.49 4.24 16.75
CA THR A 60 8.38 3.14 16.36
C THR A 60 7.63 2.15 15.48
N ILE A 61 8.25 1.76 14.36
CA ILE A 61 7.72 0.72 13.48
C ILE A 61 8.12 -0.62 14.07
N HIS A 62 7.14 -1.45 14.43
CA HIS A 62 7.38 -2.77 14.98
C HIS A 62 7.26 -3.85 13.92
N VAL A 63 8.35 -4.61 13.72
CA VAL A 63 8.35 -5.80 12.86
C VAL A 63 8.33 -7.05 13.75
N LYS A 64 7.26 -7.84 13.67
CA LYS A 64 7.08 -9.07 14.46
C LYS A 64 7.05 -10.29 13.54
N VAL A 65 7.90 -11.27 13.81
CA VAL A 65 7.95 -12.53 13.07
C VAL A 65 7.38 -13.64 13.94
N ASP A 66 6.37 -14.34 13.42
CA ASP A 66 5.78 -15.51 14.04
C ASP A 66 6.04 -16.74 13.14
N LYS A 67 7.03 -17.53 13.52
CA LYS A 67 7.41 -18.74 12.76
C LYS A 67 6.36 -19.84 12.83
N LYS A 68 5.62 -19.93 13.93
CA LYS A 68 4.60 -20.99 14.12
C LYS A 68 3.41 -20.74 13.20
N ASN A 69 2.94 -19.50 13.15
CA ASN A 69 1.82 -19.10 12.30
C ASN A 69 2.26 -18.70 10.88
N LYS A 70 3.57 -18.71 10.60
CA LYS A 70 4.17 -18.29 9.31
C LYS A 70 3.75 -16.87 8.90
N THR A 71 3.74 -15.94 9.84
CA THR A 71 3.35 -14.54 9.58
C THR A 71 4.47 -13.56 9.93
N ILE A 72 4.57 -12.50 9.14
CA ILE A 72 5.34 -11.30 9.48
C ILE A 72 4.34 -10.15 9.60
N LYS A 73 4.44 -9.35 10.66
CA LYS A 73 3.60 -8.17 10.90
C LYS A 73 4.48 -6.94 10.94
N VAL A 74 4.19 -5.95 10.10
CA VAL A 74 4.73 -4.59 10.20
C VAL A 74 3.62 -3.73 10.77
N ILE A 75 3.89 -3.08 11.91
CA ILE A 75 2.91 -2.32 12.67
C ILE A 75 3.47 -0.93 12.88
N ASP A 76 2.74 0.08 12.38
CA ASP A 76 3.03 1.49 12.60
C ASP A 76 1.90 2.17 13.37
N ARG A 77 2.20 3.39 13.85
CA ARG A 77 1.24 4.31 14.46
C ARG A 77 1.17 5.61 13.64
N GLY A 78 1.14 5.48 12.32
CA GLY A 78 1.06 6.60 11.40
C GLY A 78 -0.35 7.17 11.27
N ILE A 79 -0.55 7.96 10.21
CA ILE A 79 -1.84 8.62 9.93
C ILE A 79 -2.99 7.61 9.68
N GLY A 80 -2.65 6.36 9.33
CA GLY A 80 -3.62 5.33 9.02
C GLY A 80 -4.36 5.59 7.70
N MET A 81 -5.42 4.83 7.48
CA MET A 81 -6.35 4.99 6.35
C MET A 81 -7.78 4.85 6.85
N THR A 82 -8.68 5.62 6.27
CA THR A 82 -10.13 5.43 6.40
C THR A 82 -10.58 4.21 5.59
N GLY A 83 -11.81 3.73 5.82
CA GLY A 83 -12.36 2.61 5.05
C GLY A 83 -12.44 2.90 3.55
N GLU A 84 -12.77 4.14 3.17
CA GLU A 84 -12.82 4.58 1.76
C GLU A 84 -11.44 4.59 1.11
N GLU A 85 -10.40 5.04 1.84
CA GLU A 85 -9.02 5.00 1.36
C GLU A 85 -8.52 3.56 1.22
N VAL A 86 -8.93 2.65 2.11
CA VAL A 86 -8.61 1.21 1.95
C VAL A 86 -9.26 0.64 0.69
N GLU A 87 -10.53 0.97 0.42
CA GLU A 87 -11.20 0.52 -0.81
C GLU A 87 -10.43 1.02 -2.04
N LYS A 88 -10.17 2.33 -2.10
CA LYS A 88 -9.52 2.97 -3.24
C LYS A 88 -8.05 2.59 -3.44
N TYR A 89 -7.26 2.52 -2.37
CA TYR A 89 -5.81 2.33 -2.46
C TYR A 89 -5.36 0.89 -2.19
N ILE A 90 -6.21 0.00 -1.67
CA ILE A 90 -5.82 -1.40 -1.45
C ILE A 90 -6.68 -2.34 -2.30
N ASN A 91 -8.00 -2.14 -2.33
CA ASN A 91 -8.90 -3.04 -3.05
C ASN A 91 -8.96 -2.73 -4.55
N GLU A 92 -8.91 -1.45 -4.94
CA GLU A 92 -8.98 -1.01 -6.34
C GLU A 92 -7.61 -0.89 -7.05
N ILE A 93 -6.49 -0.96 -6.31
CA ILE A 93 -5.12 -0.84 -6.89
C ILE A 93 -4.78 -1.91 -7.92
N ALA A 94 -5.62 -2.93 -8.11
CA ALA A 94 -5.44 -3.88 -9.19
C ALA A 94 -5.36 -3.23 -10.60
N PHE A 95 -5.80 -1.98 -10.83
CA PHE A 95 -5.96 -1.47 -12.21
C PHE A 95 -5.65 0.00 -12.57
N SER A 96 -5.15 0.87 -11.70
CA SER A 96 -5.05 2.29 -12.10
C SER A 96 -3.86 2.62 -13.01
N SER A 97 -2.61 2.30 -12.64
CA SER A 97 -1.45 2.93 -13.29
C SER A 97 -1.03 2.30 -14.62
N ALA A 98 -1.09 0.96 -14.73
CA ALA A 98 -0.71 0.27 -15.97
C ALA A 98 -1.80 0.38 -17.05
N GLU A 99 -3.08 0.37 -16.66
CA GLU A 99 -4.20 0.44 -17.60
C GLU A 99 -4.46 1.87 -18.06
N GLU A 100 -4.31 2.89 -17.19
CA GLU A 100 -4.25 4.30 -17.63
C GLU A 100 -3.08 4.53 -18.58
N PHE A 101 -1.90 3.95 -18.30
CA PHE A 101 -0.75 4.09 -19.19
C PHE A 101 -1.05 3.50 -20.57
N VAL A 102 -1.53 2.26 -20.64
CA VAL A 102 -1.87 1.62 -21.93
C VAL A 102 -2.99 2.38 -22.64
N LYS A 103 -4.05 2.85 -21.96
CA LYS A 103 -5.10 3.68 -22.56
C LYS A 103 -4.57 5.03 -23.07
N LYS A 104 -3.70 5.69 -22.30
CA LYS A 104 -3.12 7.00 -22.65
C LYS A 104 -2.22 6.93 -23.89
N TYR A 105 -1.62 5.77 -24.17
CA TYR A 105 -0.71 5.59 -25.31
C TYR A 105 -1.28 4.75 -26.46
N LYS A 106 -2.42 4.05 -26.29
CA LYS A 106 -3.10 3.33 -27.39
C LYS A 106 -3.74 4.23 -28.45
N GLY A 107 -3.84 5.54 -28.21
CA GLY A 107 -4.39 6.51 -29.17
C GLY A 107 -3.38 7.51 -29.75
N LYS A 108 -2.07 7.28 -29.58
CA LYS A 108 -0.99 8.16 -30.10
C LYS A 108 -0.09 7.50 -31.15
N SER A 109 -0.56 6.41 -31.75
CA SER A 109 0.17 5.66 -32.79
C SER A 109 -0.55 5.66 -34.13
N GLU A 110 -1.54 6.54 -34.30
CA GLU A 110 -2.18 6.86 -35.58
C GLU A 110 -2.28 8.38 -35.68
N ASP A 111 -1.14 9.01 -35.98
CA ASP A 111 -0.96 10.25 -36.75
C ASP A 111 0.55 10.48 -36.97
#